data_AF-A0A6B3I2G1-F1
#
_entry.id   AF-A0A6B3I2G1-F1
#
_cell.length_a   1.000
_cell.length_b   1.000
_cell.length_c   1.000
_cell.angle_alpha   90.00
_cell.angle_beta   90.00
_cell.angle_gamma   90.00
#
_symmetry.space_group_name_H-M   'P 1'
#
loop_
_entity.id
_entity.type
_entity.pdbx_description
1 polymer ?
#
loop_
_entity_poly.entity_id
_entity_poly.type
_entity_poly.pdbx_seq_one_letter_code
_entity_poly.pdbx_strand_id
1 'polypeptide(L)'
;PAADAPRANDPQHADPAGFDRYEAAPVGSEEIEALEHSVEVFRAWDASRGGGLQRKAVVGQLNEVGGMLAYRHPDHLQRRLWGVAANLAVLAGWMSHDVGLEPTAQKYFIIAAHAAREGGDRPRAGEALSRAARQMVHL
;
A
#
# COMPACT_ATOMS: atom_id res chain seq x y z
N PRO A 1 -45.66 -29.72 -44.28
CA PRO A 1 -44.97 -30.40 -43.17
C PRO A 1 -43.45 -30.17 -43.26
N ALA A 2 -42.97 -29.14 -42.58
CA ALA A 2 -41.54 -28.87 -42.40
C ALA A 2 -41.20 -29.16 -40.94
N ALA A 3 -40.27 -30.08 -40.71
CA ALA A 3 -39.82 -30.48 -39.39
C ALA A 3 -38.89 -29.41 -38.81
N ASP A 4 -39.26 -28.92 -37.63
CA ASP A 4 -38.55 -27.90 -36.85
C ASP A 4 -37.41 -28.59 -36.08
N ALA A 5 -36.18 -28.15 -36.31
CA ALA A 5 -34.98 -28.66 -35.64
C ALA A 5 -34.68 -27.80 -34.40
N PRO A 6 -34.27 -28.39 -33.25
CA PRO A 6 -33.96 -27.62 -32.05
C PRO A 6 -32.62 -26.90 -32.23
N ARG A 7 -32.64 -25.56 -32.10
CA ARG A 7 -31.42 -24.74 -32.04
C ARG A 7 -30.69 -25.07 -30.74
N ALA A 8 -29.47 -25.60 -30.87
CA ALA A 8 -28.58 -25.88 -29.77
C ALA A 8 -28.28 -24.60 -28.97
N ASN A 9 -28.33 -24.73 -27.64
CA ASN A 9 -27.89 -23.75 -26.66
C ASN A 9 -26.52 -23.17 -27.04
N ASP A 10 -26.46 -21.85 -27.19
CA ASP A 10 -25.20 -21.12 -27.18
C ASP A 10 -24.54 -21.32 -25.81
N PRO A 11 -23.30 -21.82 -25.75
CA PRO A 11 -22.58 -21.94 -24.49
C PRO A 11 -22.30 -20.54 -23.94
N GLN A 12 -22.80 -20.33 -22.73
CA GLN A 12 -22.42 -19.31 -21.75
C GLN A 12 -21.13 -18.57 -22.13
N HIS A 13 -21.28 -17.30 -22.51
CA HIS A 13 -20.21 -16.31 -22.41
C HIS A 13 -19.80 -16.26 -20.94
N ALA A 14 -18.84 -17.09 -20.57
CA ALA A 14 -18.10 -16.94 -19.34
C ALA A 14 -17.33 -15.63 -19.49
N ASP A 15 -17.79 -14.59 -18.81
CA ASP A 15 -17.05 -13.36 -18.64
C ASP A 15 -15.65 -13.75 -18.15
N PRO A 16 -14.57 -13.49 -18.91
CA PRO A 16 -13.23 -13.79 -18.44
C PRO A 16 -13.04 -12.94 -17.19
N ALA A 17 -12.88 -13.58 -16.03
CA ALA A 17 -12.54 -12.92 -14.78
C ALA A 17 -11.40 -11.94 -15.06
N GLY A 18 -11.76 -10.66 -15.16
CA GLY A 18 -10.84 -9.60 -15.48
C GLY A 18 -9.81 -9.56 -14.37
N PHE A 19 -8.62 -10.03 -14.66
CA PHE A 19 -7.41 -9.51 -14.03
C PHE A 19 -7.25 -8.07 -14.51
N ASP A 20 -8.20 -7.22 -14.12
CA ASP A 20 -8.18 -5.83 -14.51
C ASP A 20 -6.98 -5.22 -13.80
N ARG A 21 -6.07 -4.74 -14.63
CA ARG A 21 -4.69 -4.50 -14.26
C ARG A 21 -4.64 -3.28 -13.38
N TYR A 22 -4.71 -3.42 -12.05
CA TYR A 22 -4.28 -2.42 -11.05
C TYR A 22 -4.41 -0.96 -11.52
N GLU A 23 -5.58 -0.59 -12.06
CA GLU A 23 -5.79 0.79 -12.45
C GLU A 23 -6.26 1.48 -11.19
N ALA A 24 -5.36 2.26 -10.59
CA ALA A 24 -5.67 3.02 -9.41
C ALA A 24 -6.92 3.87 -9.71
N ALA A 25 -7.99 3.66 -8.97
CA ALA A 25 -9.20 4.45 -9.09
C ALA A 25 -9.24 5.49 -7.97
N PRO A 26 -9.97 6.61 -8.13
CA PRO A 26 -10.27 7.50 -7.01
C PRO A 26 -10.88 6.70 -5.84
N VAL A 27 -10.38 6.90 -4.63
CA VAL A 27 -10.78 6.13 -3.45
C VAL A 27 -11.74 6.92 -2.56
N GLY A 28 -12.72 6.22 -2.00
CA GLY A 28 -13.68 6.76 -1.05
C GLY A 28 -13.18 6.69 0.40
N SER A 29 -14.01 7.16 1.33
CA SER A 29 -13.71 7.10 2.77
C SER A 29 -13.60 5.67 3.29
N GLU A 30 -14.49 4.76 2.87
CA GLU A 30 -14.49 3.35 3.30
C GLU A 30 -13.22 2.62 2.86
N GLU A 31 -12.76 2.88 1.64
CA GLU A 31 -11.51 2.30 1.12
C GLU A 31 -10.31 2.79 1.95
N ILE A 32 -10.27 4.08 2.28
CA ILE A 32 -9.22 4.63 3.15
C ILE A 32 -9.29 4.04 4.55
N GLU A 33 -10.48 3.78 5.10
CA GLU A 33 -10.64 3.11 6.40
C GLU A 33 -10.10 1.67 6.36
N ALA A 34 -10.36 0.92 5.28
CA ALA A 34 -9.81 -0.41 5.08
C ALA A 34 -8.27 -0.40 4.98
N LEU A 35 -7.70 0.60 4.31
CA LEU A 35 -6.25 0.79 4.22
C LEU A 35 -5.63 1.17 5.58
N GLU A 36 -6.28 2.05 6.34
CA GLU A 36 -5.88 2.42 7.69
C GLU A 36 -5.91 1.18 8.61
N HIS A 37 -6.96 0.36 8.52
CA HIS A 37 -7.04 -0.90 9.26
C HIS A 37 -5.94 -1.89 8.83
N SER A 38 -5.64 -1.98 7.54
CA SER A 38 -4.57 -2.84 7.04
C SER A 38 -3.20 -2.46 7.61
N VAL A 39 -2.94 -1.16 7.82
CA VAL A 39 -1.75 -0.69 8.53
C VAL A 39 -1.69 -1.23 9.97
N GLU A 40 -2.81 -1.24 10.69
CA GLU A 40 -2.87 -1.78 12.06
C GLU A 40 -2.58 -3.28 12.08
N VAL A 41 -3.15 -4.03 11.13
CA VAL A 41 -2.87 -5.46 10.96
C VAL A 41 -1.39 -5.69 10.69
N PHE A 42 -0.77 -4.93 9.78
CA PHE A 42 0.66 -5.06 9.52
C PHE A 42 1.53 -4.70 10.73
N ARG A 43 1.15 -3.69 11.52
CA ARG A 43 1.85 -3.34 12.78
C ARG A 43 1.79 -4.48 13.80
N ALA A 44 0.61 -5.06 13.99
CA ALA A 44 0.45 -6.21 14.87
C ALA A 44 1.26 -7.41 14.37
N TRP A 45 1.30 -7.59 13.04
CA TRP A 45 2.03 -8.69 12.42
C TRP A 45 3.55 -8.54 12.52
N ASP A 46 4.08 -7.32 12.40
CA ASP A 46 5.50 -6.98 12.61
C ASP A 46 5.95 -7.30 14.04
N ALA A 47 5.11 -7.00 15.04
CA ALA A 47 5.39 -7.34 16.44
C ALA A 47 5.43 -8.85 16.71
N SER A 48 4.76 -9.65 15.87
CA SER A 48 4.78 -11.12 15.93
C SER A 48 5.80 -11.69 14.94
N ARG A 49 7.03 -11.98 15.42
CA ARG A 49 8.17 -12.55 14.65
C ARG A 49 7.77 -13.23 13.32
N GLY A 50 8.12 -12.63 12.17
CA GLY A 50 7.86 -13.25 10.85
C GLY A 50 8.70 -12.66 9.71
N GLY A 51 9.11 -13.53 8.77
CA GLY A 51 10.13 -13.26 7.76
C GLY A 51 9.68 -12.48 6.51
N GLY A 52 10.50 -12.53 5.44
CA GLY A 52 10.40 -11.65 4.27
C GLY A 52 9.11 -11.69 3.43
N LEU A 53 8.15 -12.60 3.71
CA LEU A 53 6.82 -12.59 3.10
C LEU A 53 5.99 -11.39 3.58
N GLN A 54 6.07 -11.04 4.87
CA GLN A 54 5.33 -9.91 5.43
C GLN A 54 5.82 -8.59 4.80
N ARG A 55 7.15 -8.43 4.65
CA ARG A 55 7.74 -7.26 3.97
C ARG A 55 7.21 -7.10 2.55
N LYS A 56 7.07 -8.19 1.79
CA LYS A 56 6.55 -8.14 0.42
C LYS A 56 5.09 -7.65 0.39
N ALA A 57 4.26 -8.09 1.35
CA ALA A 57 2.88 -7.64 1.46
C ALA A 57 2.80 -6.13 1.77
N VAL A 58 3.57 -5.64 2.75
CA VAL A 58 3.62 -4.21 3.09
C VAL A 58 4.09 -3.36 1.90
N VAL A 59 5.12 -3.80 1.19
CA VAL A 59 5.62 -3.10 -0.01
C VAL A 59 4.59 -3.13 -1.14
N GLY A 60 3.87 -4.23 -1.32
CA GLY A 60 2.76 -4.32 -2.26
C GLY A 60 1.67 -3.30 -1.97
N GLN A 61 1.21 -3.23 -0.71
CA GLN A 61 0.21 -2.25 -0.29
C GLN A 61 0.69 -0.81 -0.47
N LEU A 62 1.96 -0.54 -0.16
CA LEU A 62 2.55 0.79 -0.35
C LEU A 62 2.55 1.20 -1.83
N ASN A 63 2.85 0.27 -2.74
CA ASN A 63 2.83 0.54 -4.18
C ASN A 63 1.40 0.84 -4.67
N GLU A 64 0.41 0.09 -4.19
CA GLU A 64 -0.99 0.32 -4.51
C GLU A 64 -1.46 1.70 -4.03
N VAL A 65 -1.18 2.05 -2.78
CA VAL A 65 -1.47 3.39 -2.23
C VAL A 65 -0.74 4.49 -3.01
N GLY A 66 0.49 4.23 -3.45
CA GLY A 66 1.23 5.13 -4.34
C GLY A 66 0.51 5.37 -5.69
N GLY A 67 -0.10 4.33 -6.26
CA GLY A 67 -0.96 4.45 -7.43
C GLY A 67 -2.21 5.29 -7.15
N MET A 68 -2.88 5.06 -6.03
CA MET A 68 -4.06 5.84 -5.62
C MET A 68 -3.73 7.33 -5.42
N LEU A 69 -2.54 7.65 -4.90
CA LEU A 69 -2.06 9.03 -4.73
C LEU A 69 -1.78 9.77 -6.04
N ALA A 70 -1.73 9.07 -7.19
CA ALA A 70 -1.62 9.72 -8.50
C ALA A 70 -2.90 10.46 -8.92
N TYR A 71 -4.02 10.19 -8.27
CA TYR A 71 -5.31 10.83 -8.51
C TYR A 71 -5.55 11.98 -7.54
N ARG A 72 -6.39 12.93 -7.95
CA ARG A 72 -6.80 14.04 -7.09
C ARG A 72 -8.00 13.62 -6.25
N HIS A 73 -7.85 13.67 -4.93
CA HIS A 73 -8.91 13.39 -3.97
C HIS A 73 -9.35 14.67 -3.25
N PRO A 74 -10.55 14.69 -2.63
CA PRO A 74 -10.90 15.71 -1.65
C PRO A 74 -9.81 15.84 -0.58
N ASP A 75 -9.47 17.07 -0.18
CA ASP A 75 -8.31 17.34 0.70
C ASP A 75 -8.27 16.49 1.98
N HIS A 76 -9.43 16.20 2.56
CA HIS A 76 -9.51 15.37 3.76
C HIS A 76 -9.15 13.91 3.51
N LEU A 77 -9.53 13.35 2.36
CA LEU A 77 -9.16 11.99 1.94
C LEU A 77 -7.70 11.94 1.50
N GLN A 78 -7.23 12.95 0.75
CA GLN A 78 -5.85 13.06 0.32
C GLN A 78 -4.87 13.03 1.51
N ARG A 79 -5.16 13.79 2.58
CA ARG A 79 -4.32 13.80 3.79
C ARG A 79 -4.28 12.44 4.49
N ARG A 80 -5.42 11.76 4.59
CA ARG A 80 -5.51 10.42 5.19
C ARG A 80 -4.72 9.40 4.38
N LEU A 81 -4.87 9.42 3.05
CA LEU A 81 -4.14 8.53 2.15
C LEU A 81 -2.61 8.74 2.22
N TRP A 82 -2.16 9.98 2.32
CA TRP A 82 -0.75 10.29 2.63
C TRP A 82 -0.31 9.74 4.00
N GLY A 83 -1.19 9.81 5.00
CA GLY A 83 -0.97 9.20 6.32
C GLY A 83 -0.80 7.67 6.26
N VAL A 84 -1.61 6.98 5.46
CA VAL A 84 -1.48 5.54 5.18
C VAL A 84 -0.12 5.25 4.51
N ALA A 85 0.22 5.98 3.45
CA ALA A 85 1.51 5.81 2.75
C ALA A 85 2.71 5.99 3.70
N ALA A 86 2.65 7.01 4.56
CA ALA A 86 3.68 7.26 5.56
C ALA A 86 3.84 6.08 6.53
N ASN A 87 2.72 5.53 7.02
CA ASN A 87 2.74 4.38 7.92
C ASN A 87 3.29 3.12 7.27
N LEU A 88 2.84 2.79 6.06
CA LEU A 88 3.32 1.63 5.31
C LEU A 88 4.81 1.76 4.97
N ALA A 89 5.28 2.96 4.62
CA ALA A 89 6.69 3.21 4.37
C ALA A 89 7.56 3.06 5.63
N VAL A 90 7.08 3.49 6.81
CA VAL A 90 7.80 3.23 8.08
C VAL A 90 7.92 1.73 8.34
N LEU A 91 6.84 0.97 8.16
CA LEU A 91 6.85 -0.49 8.32
C LEU A 91 7.82 -1.15 7.35
N ALA A 92 7.75 -0.80 6.07
CA ALA A 92 8.68 -1.31 5.06
C ALA A 92 10.15 -0.98 5.41
N GLY A 93 10.40 0.20 5.98
CA GLY A 93 11.73 0.60 6.47
C GLY A 93 12.23 -0.32 7.58
N TRP A 94 11.45 -0.53 8.63
CA TRP A 94 11.80 -1.42 9.75
C TRP A 94 12.01 -2.87 9.30
N MET A 95 11.08 -3.41 8.53
CA MET A 95 11.17 -4.78 8.05
C MET A 95 12.35 -5.00 7.09
N SER A 96 12.77 -3.96 6.36
CA SER A 96 13.98 -4.00 5.55
C SER A 96 15.26 -3.98 6.40
N HIS A 97 15.28 -3.17 7.46
CA HIS A 97 16.38 -3.14 8.42
C HIS A 97 16.55 -4.49 9.13
N ASP A 98 15.44 -5.10 9.57
CA ASP A 98 15.49 -6.36 10.33
C ASP A 98 16.04 -7.55 9.54
N VAL A 99 16.08 -7.44 8.21
CA VAL A 99 16.70 -8.43 7.31
C VAL A 99 18.04 -7.97 6.71
N GLY A 100 18.62 -6.89 7.24
CA GLY A 100 19.94 -6.36 6.86
C GLY A 100 19.99 -5.60 5.53
N LEU A 101 18.84 -5.14 5.00
CA LEU A 101 18.77 -4.36 3.77
C LEU A 101 18.85 -2.85 4.04
N GLU A 102 19.94 -2.39 4.65
CA GLU A 102 20.11 -0.99 5.11
C GLU A 102 19.82 0.08 4.04
N PRO A 103 20.36 0.00 2.81
CA PRO A 103 20.08 1.02 1.80
C PRO A 103 18.60 1.06 1.38
N THR A 104 17.91 -0.07 1.48
CA THR A 104 16.47 -0.16 1.19
C THR A 104 15.66 0.45 2.34
N ALA A 105 16.03 0.15 3.58
CA ALA A 105 15.39 0.71 4.77
C ALA A 105 15.44 2.26 4.76
N GLN A 106 16.61 2.84 4.46
CA GLN A 106 16.78 4.29 4.37
C GLN A 106 15.85 4.93 3.33
N LYS A 107 15.74 4.34 2.14
CA LYS A 107 14.83 4.83 1.10
C LYS A 107 13.39 4.88 1.59
N TYR A 108 12.93 3.83 2.28
CA TYR A 108 11.58 3.81 2.82
C TYR A 108 11.36 4.84 3.93
N PHE A 109 12.33 5.08 4.82
CA PHE A 109 12.21 6.15 5.82
C PHE A 109 12.16 7.55 5.19
N ILE A 110 12.86 7.79 4.09
CA ILE A 110 12.76 9.05 3.32
C ILE A 110 11.37 9.19 2.70
N ILE A 111 10.85 8.12 2.09
CA ILE A 111 9.47 8.09 1.54
C ILE A 111 8.45 8.37 2.65
N ALA A 112 8.61 7.76 3.82
CA ALA A 112 7.75 7.98 4.97
C ALA A 112 7.74 9.45 5.43
N ALA A 113 8.93 10.07 5.52
CA ALA A 113 9.06 11.46 5.89
C ALA A 113 8.38 12.40 4.89
N HIS A 114 8.57 12.14 3.60
CA HIS A 114 7.91 12.88 2.53
C HIS A 114 6.39 12.73 2.63
N ALA A 115 5.88 11.50 2.70
CA ALA A 115 4.45 11.23 2.79
C ALA A 115 3.81 11.87 4.04
N ALA A 116 4.47 11.79 5.20
CA ALA A 116 3.99 12.43 6.42
C ALA A 116 3.91 13.96 6.28
N ARG A 117 4.88 14.58 5.59
CA ARG A 117 4.86 16.02 5.30
C ARG A 117 3.69 16.41 4.40
N GLU A 118 3.43 15.65 3.33
CA GLU A 118 2.31 15.90 2.42
C GLU A 118 0.94 15.67 3.11
N GLY A 119 0.87 14.73 4.05
CA GLY A 119 -0.31 14.52 4.89
C GLY A 119 -0.51 15.56 6.00
N GLY A 120 0.48 16.42 6.25
CA GLY A 120 0.47 17.43 7.31
C GLY A 120 0.89 16.92 8.71
N ASP A 121 1.37 15.69 8.83
CA ASP A 121 1.85 15.07 10.07
C ASP A 121 3.35 15.36 10.30
N ARG A 122 3.63 16.60 10.73
CA ARG A 122 5.01 17.07 10.99
C ARG A 122 5.75 16.24 12.06
N PRO A 123 5.13 15.86 13.20
CA PRO A 123 5.79 15.00 14.18
C PRO A 123 6.26 13.67 13.57
N ARG A 124 5.41 12.98 12.81
CA ARG A 124 5.77 11.72 12.14
C ARG A 124 6.87 11.89 11.10
N ALA A 125 6.86 13.00 10.36
CA ALA A 125 7.94 13.31 9.41
C ALA A 125 9.30 13.44 10.13
N GLY A 126 9.33 14.13 11.27
CA GLY A 126 10.53 14.27 12.09
C GLY A 126 11.02 12.94 12.67
N GLU A 127 10.11 12.09 13.13
CA GLU A 127 10.45 10.74 13.62
C GLU A 127 11.08 9.87 12.52
N ALA A 128 10.49 9.85 11.32
CA ALA A 128 11.00 9.09 10.18
C ALA A 128 12.40 9.58 9.74
N LEU A 129 12.61 10.90 9.68
CA LEU A 129 13.92 11.48 9.35
C LEU A 129 14.98 11.16 10.42
N SER A 130 14.62 11.26 11.70
CA SER A 130 15.51 10.92 12.80
C SER A 130 15.98 9.45 12.71
N ARG A 131 15.10 8.55 12.26
CA ARG A 131 15.46 7.13 12.04
C ARG A 131 16.38 6.93 10.84
N ALA A 132 16.06 7.55 9.70
CA ALA A 132 16.95 7.52 8.53
C ALA A 132 18.36 8.04 8.87
N ALA A 133 18.45 9.13 9.64
CA ALA A 133 19.71 9.70 10.08
C ALA A 133 20.48 8.77 11.04
N ARG A 134 19.80 8.12 11.99
CA ARG A 134 20.44 7.18 12.93
C ARG A 134 21.07 5.97 12.23
N GLN A 135 20.47 5.45 11.16
CA GLN A 135 21.07 4.36 10.38
C GLN A 135 22.39 4.76 9.72
N MET A 136 22.56 6.01 9.31
CA MET A 136 23.81 6.48 8.68
C MET A 136 24.97 6.67 9.67
N VAL A 137 24.68 6.81 10.98
CA VAL A 137 25.72 6.98 12.02
C VAL A 137 26.31 5.63 12.46
N HIS A 138 25.67 4.51 12.12
CA HIS A 138 26.09 3.16 12.50
C HIS A 138 26.67 2.33 11.33
N LEU A 139 27.01 2.97 10.21
CA LEU A 139 27.76 2.40 9.09
C LEU A 139 29.23 2.87 9.13
#